data_AF-A0A1H0VL14-F1
#
_entry.id   AF-A0A1H0VL14-F1
#
_cell.length_a   1.000
_cell.length_b   1.000
_cell.length_c   1.000
_cell.angle_alpha   90.00
_cell.angle_beta   90.00
_cell.angle_gamma   90.00
#
_symmetry.space_group_name_H-M   'P 1'
#
loop_
_entity.id
_entity.type
_entity.pdbx_description
1 polymer ?
#
loop_
_entity_poly.entity_id
_entity_poly.type
_entity_poly.pdbx_seq_one_letter_code
_entity_poly.pdbx_strand_id
1 'polypeptide(L)'
;MDEIIYGNLVEKIRNNEVILWVGAGFSKYAGLPLGSQLVEMVKNDMSEKERELINHINLLPDLAEEYVQIKSRVDLIRLLKRNIDINIDFNKLTAHQAILRIPQIKNIITTNYDCLFEKVFEENIEVIAKDSDVAFISDEKINLFKIHGDFNNKENMIITRSDYTDFFNGKINSLLWNELKSLMAKKSILFVGYGFGDQNVDAIFKDICDKLGEFKKESYLVVPGLDQYKIKRLSKNDIRYLDITGEVLFELLEQDIKKKLIVDCSKGKISIKNSKIILSTHGIDVDFKICDTDIVVKAVKAGDEPLKISMNLSVNKEDSKSIEQIEKFDRAIRGESIEPVILSGKCLKDINGIIKGVDVPILNGELDSMYLVPLPEEVFTCDLLSISNDISIKCKFKRYILRDEIIIILEMDLYKLTWKFNLLAGIESNIKITTKKSQGKYEHEIKEIKVMIDWLLGKKVRLYREDNYKWSIMLPSPKNGKAKEFIRVAKLRKEILQHVIDVRRYFGVNFKKIDSINRDEYELLENLSEIGKTRKLRVDSISFSFKSNDEFIDMLKDDSIFMIGNEDSDNIDVDILGEKIKLGKHMIKCNDAYVSNYDDVKNDKTDKIIFKSKSNKLHIEYCF
;
A
#
# COMPACT_ATOMS: atom_id res chain seq x y z
N MET A 1 -24.79 7.37 -29.52
CA MET A 1 -25.18 6.64 -28.31
C MET A 1 -25.56 7.66 -27.25
N ASP A 2 -26.68 7.48 -26.55
CA ASP A 2 -27.07 8.35 -25.44
C ASP A 2 -26.21 8.03 -24.21
N GLU A 3 -25.33 8.96 -23.82
CA GLU A 3 -24.36 8.77 -22.74
C GLU A 3 -25.01 8.60 -21.36
N ILE A 4 -26.17 9.22 -21.13
CA ILE A 4 -26.88 9.13 -19.85
C ILE A 4 -27.49 7.73 -19.70
N ILE A 5 -28.17 7.24 -20.74
CA ILE A 5 -28.76 5.90 -20.75
C ILE A 5 -27.66 4.84 -20.58
N TYR A 6 -26.56 4.98 -21.32
CA TYR A 6 -25.43 4.06 -21.24
C TYR A 6 -24.77 4.08 -19.85
N GLY A 7 -24.51 5.26 -19.27
CA GLY A 7 -23.94 5.40 -17.93
C GLY A 7 -24.80 4.74 -16.85
N ASN A 8 -26.13 4.89 -16.93
CA ASN A 8 -27.07 4.23 -16.02
C ASN A 8 -27.02 2.70 -16.15
N LEU A 9 -26.90 2.18 -17.38
CA LEU A 9 -26.74 0.75 -17.62
C LEU A 9 -25.45 0.22 -16.98
N VAL A 10 -24.32 0.93 -17.15
CA VAL A 10 -23.03 0.55 -16.54
C VAL A 10 -23.14 0.43 -15.03
N GLU A 11 -23.74 1.42 -14.35
CA GLU A 11 -23.93 1.38 -12.89
C GLU A 11 -24.80 0.21 -12.45
N LYS A 12 -25.92 -0.05 -13.16
CA LYS A 12 -26.80 -1.20 -12.86
C LYS A 12 -26.07 -2.53 -13.02
N ILE A 13 -25.26 -2.69 -14.06
CA ILE A 13 -24.45 -3.90 -14.25
C ILE A 13 -23.45 -4.03 -13.10
N ARG A 14 -22.72 -2.96 -12.74
CA ARG A 14 -21.77 -2.98 -11.62
C ARG A 14 -22.40 -3.35 -10.28
N ASN A 15 -23.70 -3.09 -10.11
CA ASN A 15 -24.48 -3.44 -8.92
C ASN A 15 -25.16 -4.83 -8.99
N ASN A 16 -24.89 -5.64 -10.03
CA ASN A 16 -25.53 -6.95 -10.25
C ASN A 16 -27.08 -6.84 -10.37
N GLU A 17 -27.58 -5.73 -10.91
CA GLU A 17 -29.01 -5.46 -11.05
C GLU A 17 -29.58 -5.79 -12.43
N VAL A 18 -28.76 -6.36 -13.32
CA VAL A 18 -29.12 -6.63 -14.72
C VAL A 18 -29.15 -8.13 -14.99
N ILE A 19 -30.15 -8.57 -15.75
CA ILE A 19 -30.12 -9.84 -16.47
C ILE A 19 -29.96 -9.57 -17.96
N LEU A 20 -29.15 -10.38 -18.62
CA LEU A 20 -28.90 -10.26 -20.04
C LEU A 20 -29.89 -11.13 -20.81
N TRP A 21 -30.62 -10.56 -21.78
CA TRP A 21 -31.53 -11.28 -22.67
C TRP A 21 -31.01 -11.20 -24.10
N VAL A 22 -30.67 -12.35 -24.70
CA VAL A 22 -29.96 -12.43 -25.97
C VAL A 22 -30.81 -13.14 -27.02
N GLY A 23 -31.09 -12.44 -28.12
CA GLY A 23 -31.75 -13.02 -29.30
C GLY A 23 -30.78 -13.33 -30.45
N ALA A 24 -31.32 -13.87 -31.54
CA ALA A 24 -30.53 -14.32 -32.69
C ALA A 24 -29.75 -13.18 -33.38
N GLY A 25 -30.22 -11.93 -33.21
CA GLY A 25 -29.50 -10.74 -33.67
C GLY A 25 -28.10 -10.61 -33.08
N PHE A 26 -27.88 -11.11 -31.87
CA PHE A 26 -26.56 -11.08 -31.23
C PHE A 26 -25.59 -12.10 -31.81
N SER A 27 -26.05 -13.24 -32.31
CA SER A 27 -25.18 -14.24 -32.94
C SER A 27 -24.90 -13.96 -34.43
N LYS A 28 -25.50 -12.90 -34.99
CA LYS A 28 -25.36 -12.55 -36.42
C LYS A 28 -23.92 -12.27 -36.82
N TYR A 29 -23.14 -11.61 -35.97
CA TYR A 29 -21.73 -11.28 -36.25
C TYR A 29 -20.83 -12.52 -36.32
N ALA A 30 -21.24 -13.60 -35.65
CA ALA A 30 -20.58 -14.90 -35.71
C ALA A 30 -20.93 -15.69 -36.99
N GLY A 31 -21.75 -15.11 -37.88
CA GLY A 31 -22.19 -15.72 -39.14
C GLY A 31 -23.46 -16.57 -39.02
N LEU A 32 -24.14 -16.55 -37.86
CA LEU A 32 -25.38 -17.32 -37.67
C LEU A 32 -26.59 -16.58 -38.27
N PRO A 33 -27.58 -17.33 -38.79
CA PRO A 33 -28.76 -16.74 -39.43
C PRO A 33 -29.72 -16.11 -38.42
N LEU A 34 -30.37 -15.03 -38.85
CA LEU A 34 -31.56 -14.48 -38.18
C LEU A 34 -32.79 -15.37 -38.43
N GLY A 35 -33.83 -15.22 -37.62
CA GLY A 35 -35.10 -15.93 -37.82
C GLY A 35 -35.71 -15.71 -39.23
N SER A 36 -35.57 -14.51 -39.79
CA SER A 36 -35.99 -14.22 -41.17
C SER A 36 -35.15 -14.96 -42.23
N GLN A 37 -33.88 -15.23 -41.96
CA GLN A 37 -33.03 -16.01 -42.86
C GLN A 37 -33.32 -17.50 -42.73
N LEU A 38 -33.68 -17.98 -41.53
CA LEU A 38 -34.16 -19.35 -41.33
C LEU A 38 -35.44 -19.64 -42.12
N VAL A 39 -36.36 -18.67 -42.23
CA VAL A 39 -37.55 -18.78 -43.08
C VAL A 39 -37.18 -19.11 -44.53
N GLU A 40 -36.22 -18.38 -45.10
CA GLU A 40 -35.74 -18.63 -46.47
C GLU A 40 -35.04 -19.98 -46.60
N MET A 41 -34.25 -20.39 -45.60
CA MET A 41 -33.60 -21.71 -45.58
C MET A 41 -34.63 -22.85 -45.56
N VAL A 42 -35.70 -22.73 -44.78
CA VAL A 42 -36.80 -23.70 -44.73
C VAL A 42 -37.53 -23.78 -46.07
N LYS A 43 -37.81 -22.64 -46.70
CA LYS A 43 -38.42 -22.60 -48.04
C LYS A 43 -37.52 -23.25 -49.10
N ASN A 44 -36.20 -23.07 -49.01
CA ASN A 44 -35.24 -23.60 -49.98
C ASN A 44 -34.95 -25.11 -49.83
N ASP A 45 -35.24 -25.71 -48.68
CA ASP A 45 -35.14 -27.16 -48.49
C ASP A 45 -36.31 -27.93 -49.12
N MET A 46 -37.38 -27.22 -49.52
CA MET A 46 -38.55 -27.80 -50.19
C MET A 46 -38.39 -27.90 -51.72
N SER A 47 -39.04 -28.89 -52.32
CA SER A 47 -39.20 -28.98 -53.78
C SER A 47 -40.06 -27.83 -54.32
N GLU A 48 -40.03 -27.59 -55.64
CA GLU A 48 -40.83 -26.53 -56.26
C GLU A 48 -42.33 -26.61 -55.91
N LYS A 49 -42.91 -27.82 -55.96
CA LYS A 49 -44.33 -28.04 -55.66
C LYS A 49 -44.66 -27.81 -54.19
N GLU A 50 -43.81 -28.26 -53.28
CA GLU A 50 -44.00 -28.05 -51.83
C GLU A 50 -43.86 -26.58 -51.46
N ARG A 51 -42.90 -25.88 -52.09
CA ARG A 51 -42.63 -24.46 -51.85
C ARG A 51 -43.81 -23.57 -52.25
N GLU A 52 -44.53 -23.90 -53.32
CA GLU A 52 -45.75 -23.17 -53.72
C GLU A 52 -46.80 -23.16 -52.59
N LEU A 53 -46.90 -24.24 -51.81
CA LEU A 53 -47.87 -24.36 -50.71
C LEU A 53 -47.53 -23.42 -49.54
N ILE A 54 -46.25 -23.20 -49.25
CA ILE A 54 -45.79 -22.50 -48.05
C ILE A 54 -45.24 -21.09 -48.32
N ASN A 55 -45.12 -20.67 -49.58
CA ASN A 55 -44.39 -19.44 -49.94
C ASN A 55 -45.00 -18.16 -49.32
N HIS A 56 -46.31 -18.18 -49.08
CA HIS A 56 -47.06 -17.09 -48.47
C HIS A 56 -46.81 -16.93 -46.96
N ILE A 57 -46.19 -17.93 -46.32
CA ILE A 57 -45.91 -17.95 -44.89
C ILE A 57 -44.53 -17.32 -44.63
N ASN A 58 -44.51 -16.30 -43.76
CA ASN A 58 -43.30 -15.51 -43.49
C ASN A 58 -42.87 -15.51 -42.01
N LEU A 59 -43.63 -16.19 -41.15
CA LEU A 59 -43.29 -16.38 -39.74
C LEU A 59 -42.72 -17.78 -39.56
N LEU A 60 -41.56 -17.86 -38.91
CA LEU A 60 -40.86 -19.13 -38.70
C LEU A 60 -41.73 -20.18 -37.99
N PRO A 61 -42.52 -19.87 -36.93
CA PRO A 61 -43.32 -20.89 -36.27
C PRO A 61 -44.41 -21.51 -37.14
N ASP A 62 -45.09 -20.70 -37.95
CA ASP A 62 -46.13 -21.17 -38.86
C ASP A 62 -45.52 -21.98 -40.01
N LEU A 63 -44.40 -21.50 -40.55
CA LEU A 63 -43.69 -22.19 -41.62
C LEU A 63 -43.13 -23.53 -41.16
N ALA A 64 -42.60 -23.57 -39.93
CA ALA A 64 -42.07 -24.77 -39.32
C ALA A 64 -43.18 -25.81 -39.05
N GLU A 65 -44.38 -25.38 -38.66
CA GLU A 65 -45.54 -26.26 -38.51
C GLU A 65 -45.88 -26.94 -39.84
N GLU A 66 -46.05 -26.16 -40.92
CA GLU A 66 -46.32 -26.71 -42.26
C GLU A 66 -45.18 -27.61 -42.76
N TYR A 67 -43.92 -27.22 -42.52
CA TYR A 67 -42.76 -28.03 -42.89
C TYR A 67 -42.81 -29.40 -42.21
N VAL A 68 -43.19 -29.47 -40.93
CA VAL A 68 -43.30 -30.74 -40.19
C VAL A 68 -44.43 -31.61 -40.74
N GLN A 69 -45.55 -31.02 -41.17
CA GLN A 69 -46.66 -31.74 -41.79
C GLN A 69 -46.29 -32.32 -43.16
N ILE A 70 -45.50 -31.59 -43.96
CA ILE A 70 -45.05 -32.02 -45.29
C ILE A 70 -43.92 -33.06 -45.18
N LYS A 71 -42.98 -32.85 -44.26
CA LYS A 71 -41.81 -33.70 -44.04
C LYS A 71 -41.86 -34.35 -42.65
N SER A 72 -41.00 -33.91 -41.74
CA SER A 72 -40.96 -34.39 -40.36
C SER A 72 -40.24 -33.42 -39.43
N ARG A 73 -40.51 -33.52 -38.13
CA ARG A 73 -39.78 -32.77 -37.09
C ARG A 73 -38.29 -33.11 -37.09
N VAL A 74 -37.93 -34.35 -37.39
CA VAL A 74 -36.53 -34.77 -37.45
C VAL A 74 -35.80 -34.05 -38.59
N ASP A 75 -36.44 -33.90 -39.75
CA ASP A 75 -35.84 -33.21 -40.89
C ASP A 75 -35.70 -31.71 -40.65
N LEU A 76 -36.69 -31.09 -39.98
CA LEU A 76 -36.60 -29.70 -39.55
C LEU A 76 -35.40 -29.47 -38.61
N ILE A 77 -35.26 -30.32 -37.58
CA ILE A 77 -34.14 -30.22 -36.63
C ILE A 77 -32.80 -30.44 -37.33
N ARG A 78 -32.71 -31.38 -38.29
CA ARG A 78 -31.49 -31.60 -39.09
C ARG A 78 -31.15 -30.38 -39.94
N LEU A 79 -32.14 -29.75 -40.58
CA LEU A 79 -31.96 -28.54 -41.37
C LEU A 79 -31.43 -27.40 -40.50
N LEU A 80 -32.08 -27.14 -39.36
CA LEU A 80 -31.64 -26.09 -38.43
C LEU A 80 -30.24 -26.37 -37.88
N LYS A 81 -29.97 -27.61 -37.47
CA LYS A 81 -28.66 -28.01 -36.95
C LYS A 81 -27.54 -27.76 -37.95
N ARG A 82 -27.73 -28.11 -39.23
CA ARG A 82 -26.72 -27.88 -40.30
C ARG A 82 -26.38 -26.41 -40.52
N ASN A 83 -27.31 -25.50 -40.23
CA ASN A 83 -27.14 -24.07 -40.46
C ASN A 83 -26.74 -23.26 -39.20
N ILE A 84 -26.99 -23.81 -38.02
CA ILE A 84 -26.77 -23.11 -36.74
C ILE A 84 -25.61 -23.74 -35.94
N ASP A 85 -25.51 -25.07 -35.92
CA ASP A 85 -24.43 -25.80 -35.24
C ASP A 85 -23.21 -25.92 -36.16
N ILE A 86 -22.61 -24.77 -36.47
CA ILE A 86 -21.43 -24.66 -37.33
C ILE A 86 -20.19 -24.37 -36.49
N ASN A 87 -19.03 -24.86 -36.95
CA ASN A 87 -17.78 -24.58 -36.26
C ASN A 87 -17.30 -23.15 -36.54
N ILE A 88 -17.47 -22.27 -35.55
CA ILE A 88 -16.98 -20.89 -35.59
C ILE A 88 -15.66 -20.79 -34.82
N ASP A 89 -14.66 -20.11 -35.40
CA ASP A 89 -13.38 -19.86 -34.72
C ASP A 89 -13.61 -19.11 -33.40
N PHE A 90 -13.05 -19.65 -32.31
CA PHE A 90 -13.15 -19.07 -30.97
C PHE A 90 -12.71 -17.61 -30.93
N ASN A 91 -11.64 -17.26 -31.67
CA ASN A 91 -11.09 -15.90 -31.70
C ASN A 91 -12.05 -14.88 -32.33
N LYS A 92 -13.05 -15.32 -33.08
CA LYS A 92 -14.06 -14.45 -33.69
C LYS A 92 -15.22 -14.13 -32.75
N LEU A 93 -15.36 -14.83 -31.63
CA LEU A 93 -16.47 -14.68 -30.67
C LEU A 93 -16.22 -13.57 -29.65
N THR A 94 -15.73 -12.42 -30.11
CA THR A 94 -15.25 -11.32 -29.24
C THR A 94 -16.33 -10.81 -28.29
N ALA A 95 -17.57 -10.64 -28.76
CA ALA A 95 -18.66 -10.15 -27.92
C ALA A 95 -19.05 -11.15 -26.82
N HIS A 96 -18.99 -12.46 -27.10
CA HIS A 96 -19.25 -13.48 -26.07
C HIS A 96 -18.10 -13.54 -25.07
N GLN A 97 -16.85 -13.42 -25.53
CA GLN A 97 -15.68 -13.35 -24.66
C GLN A 97 -15.71 -12.12 -23.74
N ALA A 98 -16.16 -10.97 -24.26
CA ALA A 98 -16.33 -9.76 -23.47
C ALA A 98 -17.35 -9.95 -22.34
N ILE A 99 -18.47 -10.64 -22.58
CA ILE A 99 -19.45 -10.97 -21.53
C ILE A 99 -18.83 -11.83 -20.43
N LEU A 100 -18.01 -12.83 -20.77
CA LEU A 100 -17.32 -13.66 -19.79
C LEU A 100 -16.41 -12.83 -18.85
N ARG A 101 -15.86 -11.72 -19.35
CA ARG A 101 -15.02 -10.79 -18.58
C ARG A 101 -15.82 -9.74 -17.80
N ILE A 102 -17.15 -9.81 -17.84
CA ILE A 102 -18.07 -8.98 -17.05
C ILE A 102 -18.73 -9.87 -15.96
N PRO A 103 -18.06 -10.05 -14.81
CA PRO A 103 -18.43 -11.05 -13.80
C PRO A 103 -19.74 -10.72 -13.07
N GLN A 104 -20.24 -9.49 -13.18
CA GLN A 104 -21.51 -9.07 -12.61
C GLN A 104 -22.71 -9.55 -13.44
N ILE A 105 -22.52 -9.93 -14.71
CA ILE A 105 -23.56 -10.57 -15.51
C ILE A 105 -23.60 -12.05 -15.13
N LYS A 106 -24.51 -12.39 -14.22
CA LYS A 106 -24.66 -13.75 -13.69
C LYS A 106 -25.73 -14.58 -14.37
N ASN A 107 -26.72 -13.95 -14.98
CA ASN A 107 -27.86 -14.64 -15.58
C ASN A 107 -28.04 -14.15 -17.02
N ILE A 108 -27.99 -15.09 -17.96
CA ILE A 108 -28.19 -14.87 -19.38
C ILE A 108 -29.41 -15.68 -19.81
N ILE A 109 -30.41 -15.03 -20.39
CA ILE A 109 -31.58 -15.68 -20.99
C ILE A 109 -31.40 -15.61 -22.50
N THR A 110 -31.60 -16.73 -23.19
CA THR A 110 -31.51 -16.74 -24.65
C THR A 110 -32.62 -17.54 -25.31
N THR A 111 -33.07 -17.03 -26.45
CA THR A 111 -33.96 -17.73 -27.39
C THR A 111 -33.19 -18.44 -28.50
N ASN A 112 -31.85 -18.44 -28.45
CA ASN A 112 -31.00 -19.03 -29.48
C ASN A 112 -30.77 -20.52 -29.23
N TYR A 113 -30.69 -21.28 -30.33
CA TYR A 113 -30.41 -22.72 -30.29
C TYR A 113 -28.91 -23.05 -30.33
N ASP A 114 -28.07 -22.09 -30.75
CA ASP A 114 -26.63 -22.26 -30.83
C ASP A 114 -25.98 -22.52 -29.46
N CYS A 115 -24.72 -22.97 -29.47
CA CYS A 115 -23.93 -23.24 -28.28
C CYS A 115 -22.74 -22.28 -28.12
N LEU A 116 -22.86 -21.04 -28.60
CA LEU A 116 -21.73 -20.09 -28.60
C LEU A 116 -21.32 -19.64 -27.20
N PHE A 117 -22.28 -19.49 -26.28
CA PHE A 117 -21.97 -19.18 -24.88
C PHE A 117 -21.24 -20.34 -24.22
N GLU A 118 -21.75 -21.55 -24.39
CA GLU A 118 -21.17 -22.78 -23.85
C GLU A 118 -19.73 -22.98 -24.35
N LYS A 119 -19.49 -22.72 -25.65
CA LYS A 119 -18.16 -22.79 -26.27
C LYS A 119 -17.17 -21.78 -25.67
N VAL A 120 -17.63 -20.58 -25.32
CA VAL A 120 -16.74 -19.53 -24.81
C VAL A 120 -16.51 -19.63 -23.30
N PHE A 121 -17.50 -20.11 -22.56
CA PHE A 121 -17.52 -20.03 -21.10
C PHE A 121 -17.03 -21.33 -20.45
N GLU A 122 -17.08 -22.45 -21.18
CA GLU A 122 -16.57 -23.76 -20.78
C GLU A 122 -17.05 -24.17 -19.38
N GLU A 123 -16.18 -24.31 -18.38
CA GLU A 123 -16.56 -24.69 -17.02
C GLU A 123 -17.23 -23.56 -16.21
N ASN A 124 -17.23 -22.32 -16.71
CA ASN A 124 -17.73 -21.13 -16.01
C ASN A 124 -19.23 -20.87 -16.24
N ILE A 125 -19.94 -21.79 -16.88
CA ILE A 125 -21.37 -21.70 -17.20
C ILE A 125 -22.13 -22.91 -16.68
N GLU A 126 -23.37 -22.68 -16.27
CA GLU A 126 -24.39 -23.71 -16.03
C GLU A 126 -25.51 -23.50 -17.04
N VAL A 127 -25.91 -24.55 -17.75
CA VAL A 127 -26.97 -24.49 -18.77
C VAL A 127 -28.28 -24.97 -18.16
N ILE A 128 -29.30 -24.12 -18.20
CA ILE A 128 -30.63 -24.37 -17.66
C ILE A 128 -31.62 -24.38 -18.82
N ALA A 129 -32.00 -25.57 -19.28
CA ALA A 129 -32.90 -25.75 -20.42
C ALA A 129 -34.23 -26.43 -20.05
N LYS A 130 -34.31 -27.08 -18.89
CA LYS A 130 -35.51 -27.77 -18.38
C LYS A 130 -35.65 -27.62 -16.86
N ASP A 131 -36.82 -28.00 -16.33
CA ASP A 131 -37.15 -27.86 -14.91
C ASP A 131 -36.18 -28.55 -13.95
N SER A 132 -35.69 -29.73 -14.30
CA SER A 132 -34.72 -30.42 -13.43
C SER A 132 -33.36 -29.71 -13.35
N ASP A 133 -33.05 -28.82 -14.30
CA ASP A 133 -31.79 -28.08 -14.33
C ASP A 133 -31.79 -26.92 -13.31
N VAL A 134 -32.97 -26.46 -12.87
CA VAL A 134 -33.11 -25.37 -11.89
C VAL A 134 -32.36 -25.67 -10.59
N ALA A 135 -32.24 -26.95 -10.22
CA ALA A 135 -31.49 -27.38 -9.04
C ALA A 135 -29.97 -27.14 -9.13
N PHE A 136 -29.43 -26.86 -10.32
CA PHE A 136 -28.00 -26.63 -10.57
C PHE A 136 -27.62 -25.16 -10.74
N ILE A 137 -28.59 -24.24 -10.60
CA ILE A 137 -28.32 -22.80 -10.62
C ILE A 137 -27.24 -22.46 -9.59
N SER A 138 -26.23 -21.71 -10.04
CA SER A 138 -25.02 -21.41 -9.27
C SER A 138 -24.84 -19.91 -9.09
N ASP A 139 -24.43 -19.49 -7.89
CA ASP A 139 -24.00 -18.12 -7.64
C ASP A 139 -22.56 -17.85 -8.13
N GLU A 140 -21.76 -18.92 -8.28
CA GLU A 140 -20.35 -18.83 -8.68
C GLU A 140 -20.19 -18.73 -10.19
N LYS A 141 -21.01 -19.47 -10.94
CA LYS A 141 -20.99 -19.54 -12.42
C LYS A 141 -22.01 -18.61 -13.06
N ILE A 142 -21.96 -18.52 -14.39
CA ILE A 142 -22.98 -17.84 -15.19
C ILE A 142 -24.10 -18.83 -15.50
N ASN A 143 -25.34 -18.47 -15.21
CA ASN A 143 -26.52 -19.27 -15.47
C ASN A 143 -27.09 -18.90 -16.84
N LEU A 144 -27.05 -19.82 -17.80
CA LEU A 144 -27.59 -19.65 -19.14
C LEU A 144 -28.94 -20.36 -19.27
N PHE A 145 -30.00 -19.57 -19.32
CA PHE A 145 -31.37 -20.05 -19.50
C PHE A 145 -31.70 -20.14 -20.99
N LYS A 146 -31.74 -21.36 -21.53
CA LYS A 146 -32.09 -21.63 -22.94
C LYS A 146 -33.57 -21.93 -23.07
N ILE A 147 -34.38 -20.88 -23.08
CA ILE A 147 -35.84 -20.99 -22.92
C ILE A 147 -36.55 -21.63 -24.12
N HIS A 148 -35.91 -21.67 -25.29
CA HIS A 148 -36.41 -22.34 -26.49
C HIS A 148 -35.75 -23.71 -26.73
N GLY A 149 -34.99 -24.23 -25.76
CA GLY A 149 -34.23 -25.47 -25.91
C GLY A 149 -33.04 -25.34 -26.87
N ASP A 150 -32.43 -26.48 -27.18
CA ASP A 150 -31.26 -26.55 -28.06
C ASP A 150 -31.11 -27.94 -28.72
N PHE A 151 -30.05 -28.10 -29.52
CA PHE A 151 -29.80 -29.36 -30.24
C PHE A 151 -29.40 -30.53 -29.32
N ASN A 152 -29.08 -30.28 -28.05
CA ASN A 152 -28.79 -31.32 -27.07
C ASN A 152 -30.07 -31.82 -26.39
N ASN A 153 -31.07 -30.96 -26.24
CA ASN A 153 -32.38 -31.23 -25.63
C ASN A 153 -33.52 -31.05 -26.65
N LYS A 154 -33.48 -31.85 -27.73
CA LYS A 154 -34.35 -31.71 -28.91
C LYS A 154 -35.85 -31.79 -28.60
N GLU A 155 -36.21 -32.54 -27.56
CA GLU A 155 -37.57 -32.72 -27.06
C GLU A 155 -38.16 -31.45 -26.45
N ASN A 156 -37.32 -30.51 -26.03
CA ASN A 156 -37.73 -29.24 -25.43
C ASN A 156 -37.60 -28.06 -26.39
N MET A 157 -37.16 -28.29 -27.64
CA MET A 157 -37.03 -27.22 -28.63
C MET A 157 -38.38 -26.63 -29.01
N ILE A 158 -38.52 -25.32 -28.89
CA ILE A 158 -39.71 -24.57 -29.30
C ILE A 158 -39.45 -24.02 -30.69
N ILE A 159 -40.12 -24.56 -31.71
CA ILE A 159 -39.92 -24.14 -33.11
C ILE A 159 -41.26 -23.93 -33.82
N THR A 160 -42.17 -24.90 -33.75
CA THR A 160 -43.43 -24.85 -34.51
C THR A 160 -44.52 -24.08 -33.78
N ARG A 161 -45.58 -23.66 -34.50
CA ARG A 161 -46.73 -22.98 -33.88
C ARG A 161 -47.31 -23.79 -32.72
N SER A 162 -47.45 -25.11 -32.88
CA SER A 162 -47.93 -26.01 -31.82
C SER A 162 -47.00 -25.99 -30.60
N ASP A 163 -45.67 -26.00 -30.78
CA ASP A 163 -44.71 -25.90 -29.67
C ASP A 163 -44.93 -24.62 -28.85
N TYR A 164 -45.14 -23.47 -29.52
CA TYR A 164 -45.41 -22.19 -28.87
C TYR A 164 -46.74 -22.18 -28.10
N THR A 165 -47.77 -22.82 -28.64
CA THR A 165 -49.09 -22.92 -28.00
C THR A 165 -49.04 -23.82 -26.76
N ASP A 166 -48.42 -25.00 -26.88
CA ASP A 166 -48.26 -25.93 -25.76
C ASP A 166 -47.40 -25.33 -24.64
N PHE A 167 -46.36 -24.59 -25.04
CA PHE A 167 -45.54 -23.83 -24.12
C PHE A 167 -46.38 -22.84 -23.29
N PHE A 168 -47.20 -22.02 -23.94
CA PHE A 168 -48.03 -21.01 -23.27
C PHE A 168 -49.10 -21.64 -22.35
N ASN A 169 -49.74 -22.71 -22.81
CA ASN A 169 -50.88 -23.31 -22.10
C ASN A 169 -50.48 -24.16 -20.88
N GLY A 170 -49.28 -24.78 -20.90
CA GLY A 170 -48.87 -25.72 -19.84
C GLY A 170 -47.53 -25.41 -19.17
N LYS A 171 -46.54 -24.93 -19.93
CA LYS A 171 -45.15 -24.78 -19.43
C LYS A 171 -44.84 -23.40 -18.84
N ILE A 172 -45.73 -22.42 -18.99
CA ILE A 172 -45.53 -21.07 -18.43
C ILE A 172 -45.45 -21.03 -16.89
N ASN A 173 -45.98 -22.06 -16.22
CA ASN A 173 -45.95 -22.23 -14.76
C ASN A 173 -44.92 -23.28 -14.28
N SER A 174 -44.03 -23.71 -15.17
CA SER A 174 -42.92 -24.61 -14.88
C SER A 174 -41.92 -24.00 -13.87
N LEU A 175 -41.09 -24.85 -13.25
CA LEU A 175 -40.09 -24.39 -12.28
C LEU A 175 -39.11 -23.41 -12.93
N LEU A 176 -38.68 -23.70 -14.15
CA LEU A 176 -37.82 -22.83 -14.95
C LEU A 176 -38.43 -21.43 -15.12
N TRP A 177 -39.69 -21.35 -15.53
CA TRP A 177 -40.34 -20.06 -15.78
C TRP A 177 -40.71 -19.31 -14.52
N ASN A 178 -40.98 -20.00 -13.41
CA ASN A 178 -41.16 -19.36 -12.12
C ASN A 178 -39.86 -18.67 -11.66
N GLU A 179 -38.71 -19.33 -11.88
CA GLU A 179 -37.40 -18.72 -11.61
C GLU A 179 -37.13 -17.52 -12.52
N LEU A 180 -37.39 -17.63 -13.82
CA LEU A 180 -37.24 -16.52 -14.76
C LEU A 180 -38.13 -15.33 -14.40
N LYS A 181 -39.40 -15.57 -14.06
CA LYS A 181 -40.32 -14.52 -13.59
C LYS A 181 -39.79 -13.84 -12.31
N SER A 182 -39.25 -14.61 -11.37
CA SER A 182 -38.61 -14.10 -10.16
C SER A 182 -37.40 -13.20 -10.49
N LEU A 183 -36.53 -13.62 -11.40
CA LEU A 183 -35.39 -12.83 -11.86
C LEU A 183 -35.81 -11.54 -12.58
N MET A 184 -36.73 -11.66 -13.54
CA MET A 184 -37.26 -10.54 -14.32
C MET A 184 -37.99 -9.52 -13.45
N ALA A 185 -38.64 -9.95 -12.36
CA ALA A 185 -39.29 -9.04 -11.43
C ALA A 185 -38.29 -8.26 -10.54
N LYS A 186 -37.12 -8.86 -10.24
CA LYS A 186 -36.11 -8.28 -9.33
C LYS A 186 -35.04 -7.45 -10.04
N LYS A 187 -34.82 -7.64 -11.34
CA LYS A 187 -33.70 -7.08 -12.10
C LYS A 187 -34.15 -6.32 -13.34
N SER A 188 -33.32 -5.38 -13.79
CA SER A 188 -33.46 -4.72 -15.08
C SER A 188 -33.09 -5.71 -16.19
N ILE A 189 -33.81 -5.71 -17.31
CA ILE A 189 -33.50 -6.59 -18.44
C ILE A 189 -32.71 -5.82 -19.49
N LEU A 190 -31.57 -6.35 -19.93
CA LEU A 190 -30.82 -5.86 -21.07
C LEU A 190 -31.08 -6.77 -22.28
N PHE A 191 -31.97 -6.36 -23.17
CA PHE A 191 -32.26 -7.05 -24.42
C PHE A 191 -31.19 -6.70 -25.47
N VAL A 192 -30.49 -7.69 -26.01
CA VAL A 192 -29.47 -7.52 -27.05
C VAL A 192 -29.80 -8.40 -28.25
N GLY A 193 -29.90 -7.80 -29.43
CA GLY A 193 -30.21 -8.55 -30.66
C GLY A 193 -31.58 -9.24 -30.64
N TYR A 194 -32.50 -8.77 -29.78
CA TYR A 194 -33.84 -9.32 -29.62
C TYR A 194 -34.87 -8.49 -30.39
N GLY A 195 -35.70 -9.16 -31.18
CA GLY A 195 -36.64 -8.53 -32.11
C GLY A 195 -38.06 -8.32 -31.60
N PHE A 196 -38.40 -8.75 -30.37
CA PHE A 196 -39.79 -8.78 -29.86
C PHE A 196 -40.77 -9.48 -30.83
N GLY A 197 -40.32 -10.59 -31.44
CA GLY A 197 -41.14 -11.41 -32.33
C GLY A 197 -41.90 -12.51 -31.59
N ASP A 198 -41.56 -12.75 -30.33
CA ASP A 198 -42.15 -13.78 -29.49
C ASP A 198 -43.26 -13.20 -28.61
N GLN A 199 -44.50 -13.46 -29.00
CA GLN A 199 -45.68 -12.96 -28.31
C GLN A 199 -45.83 -13.53 -26.89
N ASN A 200 -45.30 -14.73 -26.63
CA ASN A 200 -45.41 -15.36 -25.32
C ASN A 200 -44.49 -14.68 -24.31
N VAL A 201 -43.23 -14.44 -24.71
CA VAL A 201 -42.26 -13.68 -23.91
C VAL A 201 -42.77 -12.27 -23.65
N ASP A 202 -43.29 -11.60 -24.68
CA ASP A 202 -43.81 -10.24 -24.56
C ASP A 202 -45.00 -10.17 -23.60
N ALA A 203 -45.90 -11.16 -23.64
CA ALA A 203 -47.03 -11.27 -22.71
C ALA A 203 -46.57 -11.47 -21.26
N ILE A 204 -45.58 -12.34 -21.02
CA ILE A 204 -45.01 -12.57 -19.69
C ILE A 204 -44.34 -11.31 -19.15
N PHE A 205 -43.51 -10.66 -19.95
CA PHE A 205 -42.84 -9.42 -19.56
C PHE A 205 -43.85 -8.34 -19.22
N LYS A 206 -44.90 -8.19 -20.05
CA LYS A 206 -45.98 -7.23 -19.79
C LYS A 206 -46.74 -7.54 -18.51
N ASP A 207 -47.12 -8.80 -18.26
CA ASP A 207 -47.80 -9.22 -17.03
C ASP A 207 -46.96 -8.89 -15.78
N ILE A 208 -45.64 -9.11 -15.84
CA ILE A 208 -44.72 -8.73 -14.77
C ILE A 208 -44.71 -7.21 -14.56
N CYS A 209 -44.55 -6.44 -15.64
CA CYS A 209 -44.55 -4.97 -15.56
C CYS A 209 -45.87 -4.42 -15.01
N ASP A 210 -47.01 -4.96 -15.44
CA ASP A 210 -48.33 -4.53 -15.01
C ASP A 210 -48.54 -4.82 -13.51
N LYS A 211 -48.07 -5.98 -13.02
CA LYS A 211 -48.12 -6.35 -11.58
C LYS A 211 -47.19 -5.50 -10.71
N LEU A 212 -46.03 -5.12 -11.21
CA LEU A 212 -45.07 -4.29 -10.48
C LEU A 212 -45.47 -2.81 -10.46
N GLY A 213 -46.24 -2.34 -11.43
CA GLY A 213 -46.70 -0.95 -11.52
C GLY A 213 -45.53 0.03 -11.52
N GLU A 214 -45.56 1.01 -10.61
CA GLU A 214 -44.54 2.06 -10.48
C GLU A 214 -43.20 1.54 -9.90
N PHE A 215 -43.18 0.33 -9.31
CA PHE A 215 -41.97 -0.27 -8.72
C PHE A 215 -41.16 -1.09 -9.72
N LYS A 216 -41.60 -1.17 -10.98
CA LYS A 216 -40.86 -1.90 -12.02
C LYS A 216 -39.51 -1.24 -12.31
N LYS A 217 -38.53 -2.05 -12.66
CA LYS A 217 -37.20 -1.57 -13.04
C LYS A 217 -37.16 -1.24 -14.53
N GLU A 218 -36.56 -0.10 -14.86
CA GLU A 218 -36.23 0.29 -16.23
C GLU A 218 -35.39 -0.81 -16.91
N SER A 219 -35.76 -1.16 -18.14
CA SER A 219 -35.06 -2.14 -18.98
C SER A 219 -34.42 -1.46 -20.19
N TYR A 220 -33.56 -2.17 -20.90
CA TYR A 220 -32.76 -1.63 -21.99
C TYR A 220 -32.87 -2.52 -23.23
N LEU A 221 -32.92 -1.91 -24.41
CA LEU A 221 -32.86 -2.60 -25.70
C LEU A 221 -31.69 -2.07 -26.51
N VAL A 222 -30.86 -3.00 -26.98
CA VAL A 222 -29.70 -2.74 -27.82
C VAL A 222 -29.87 -3.45 -29.15
N VAL A 223 -30.22 -2.67 -30.18
CA VAL A 223 -30.31 -3.10 -31.57
C VAL A 223 -30.00 -1.92 -32.51
N PRO A 224 -29.27 -2.14 -33.60
CA PRO A 224 -28.97 -1.06 -34.54
C PRO A 224 -30.19 -0.71 -35.40
N GLY A 225 -30.43 0.60 -35.61
CA GLY A 225 -31.34 1.12 -36.63
C GLY A 225 -32.83 0.84 -36.40
N LEU A 226 -33.34 1.00 -35.17
CA LEU A 226 -34.74 0.78 -34.87
C LEU A 226 -35.63 1.95 -35.30
N ASP A 227 -36.78 1.66 -35.93
CA ASP A 227 -37.73 2.69 -36.36
C ASP A 227 -38.30 3.52 -35.18
N GLN A 228 -38.49 4.83 -35.39
CA GLN A 228 -38.98 5.75 -34.35
C GLN A 228 -40.30 5.32 -33.69
N TYR A 229 -41.24 4.73 -34.45
CA TYR A 229 -42.52 4.29 -33.89
C TYR A 229 -42.35 3.11 -32.94
N LYS A 230 -41.38 2.22 -33.18
CA LYS A 230 -41.03 1.12 -32.27
C LYS A 230 -40.38 1.66 -31.00
N ILE A 231 -39.48 2.65 -31.13
CA ILE A 231 -38.86 3.33 -29.99
C ILE A 231 -39.93 3.96 -29.07
N LYS A 232 -40.90 4.69 -29.65
CA LYS A 232 -42.04 5.26 -28.90
C LYS A 232 -42.94 4.21 -28.24
N ARG A 233 -43.02 3.00 -28.80
CA ARG A 233 -43.78 1.89 -28.21
C ARG A 233 -43.02 1.31 -27.00
N LEU A 234 -41.70 1.14 -27.13
CA LEU A 234 -40.83 0.61 -26.07
C LEU A 234 -40.79 1.54 -24.85
N SER A 235 -40.74 2.85 -25.07
CA SER A 235 -40.71 3.83 -23.99
C SER A 235 -41.96 3.80 -23.10
N LYS A 236 -43.11 3.33 -23.61
CA LYS A 236 -44.33 3.14 -22.81
C LYS A 236 -44.22 2.00 -21.79
N ASN A 237 -43.32 1.05 -22.03
CA ASN A 237 -43.05 -0.09 -21.17
C ASN A 237 -41.75 0.11 -20.35
N ASP A 238 -41.25 1.35 -20.26
CA ASP A 238 -39.99 1.70 -19.58
C ASP A 238 -38.78 0.91 -20.10
N ILE A 239 -38.75 0.66 -21.41
CA ILE A 239 -37.59 0.13 -22.12
C ILE A 239 -36.87 1.29 -22.79
N ARG A 240 -35.63 1.55 -22.36
CA ARG A 240 -34.71 2.51 -22.98
C ARG A 240 -34.01 1.90 -24.17
N TYR A 241 -33.79 2.70 -25.20
CA TYR A 241 -33.21 2.25 -26.45
C TYR A 241 -31.78 2.77 -26.61
N LEU A 242 -30.86 1.89 -27.00
CA LEU A 242 -29.51 2.23 -27.41
C LEU A 242 -29.29 1.76 -28.85
N ASP A 243 -29.05 2.71 -29.74
CA ASP A 243 -28.74 2.46 -31.15
C ASP A 243 -27.26 2.10 -31.32
N ILE A 244 -26.95 0.84 -31.03
CA ILE A 244 -25.61 0.26 -31.14
C ILE A 244 -25.71 -1.25 -31.37
N THR A 245 -24.67 -1.84 -31.94
CA THR A 245 -24.52 -3.29 -32.09
C THR A 245 -24.10 -3.93 -30.75
N GLY A 246 -24.40 -5.21 -30.56
CA GLY A 246 -24.02 -5.92 -29.34
C GLY A 246 -22.50 -6.03 -29.15
N GLU A 247 -21.75 -6.15 -30.25
CA GLU A 247 -20.30 -6.26 -30.26
C GLU A 247 -19.65 -5.02 -29.64
N VAL A 248 -19.99 -3.84 -30.17
CA VAL A 248 -19.50 -2.56 -29.66
C VAL A 248 -20.00 -2.31 -28.23
N LEU A 249 -21.25 -2.69 -27.89
CA LEU A 249 -21.75 -2.56 -26.52
C LEU A 249 -20.84 -3.31 -25.53
N PHE A 250 -20.59 -4.60 -25.77
CA PHE A 250 -19.83 -5.41 -24.81
C PHE A 250 -18.34 -5.06 -24.79
N GLU A 251 -17.78 -4.56 -25.89
CA GLU A 251 -16.44 -3.96 -25.88
C GLU A 251 -16.36 -2.75 -24.94
N LEU A 252 -17.33 -1.84 -25.03
CA LEU A 252 -17.39 -0.66 -24.15
C LEU A 252 -17.65 -1.05 -22.69
N LEU A 253 -18.62 -1.95 -22.44
CA LEU A 253 -18.94 -2.43 -21.10
C LEU A 253 -17.74 -3.13 -20.44
N GLU A 254 -17.01 -3.97 -21.17
CA GLU A 254 -15.80 -4.64 -20.66
C GLU A 254 -14.78 -3.60 -20.20
N GLN A 255 -14.52 -2.56 -21.01
CA GLN A 255 -13.56 -1.51 -20.68
C GLN A 255 -13.98 -0.70 -19.44
N ASP A 256 -15.24 -0.26 -19.38
CA ASP A 256 -15.76 0.56 -18.29
C ASP A 256 -15.87 -0.20 -16.96
N ILE A 257 -16.23 -1.49 -17.02
CA ILE A 257 -16.32 -2.34 -15.83
C ILE A 257 -14.92 -2.71 -15.34
N LYS A 258 -14.00 -3.07 -16.26
CA LYS A 258 -12.60 -3.30 -15.92
C LYS A 258 -12.01 -2.11 -15.18
N LYS A 259 -12.28 -0.88 -15.66
CA LYS A 259 -11.80 0.35 -15.02
C LYS A 259 -12.18 0.42 -13.53
N LYS A 260 -13.34 -0.11 -13.15
CA LYS A 260 -13.88 -0.04 -11.78
C LYS A 260 -13.67 -1.32 -10.96
N LEU A 261 -13.05 -2.36 -11.50
CA LEU A 261 -13.05 -3.69 -10.90
C LEU A 261 -12.43 -3.76 -9.49
N ILE A 262 -11.32 -3.03 -9.27
CA ILE A 262 -10.67 -2.97 -7.94
C ILE A 262 -11.57 -2.23 -6.95
N VAL A 263 -12.14 -1.10 -7.36
CA VAL A 263 -13.06 -0.29 -6.55
C VAL A 263 -14.32 -1.07 -6.20
N ASP A 264 -14.90 -1.78 -7.17
CA ASP A 264 -16.09 -2.60 -6.97
C ASP A 264 -15.81 -3.78 -6.04
N CYS A 265 -14.61 -4.37 -6.11
CA CYS A 265 -14.18 -5.41 -5.17
C CYS A 265 -14.05 -4.84 -3.76
N SER A 266 -13.43 -3.68 -3.60
CA SER A 266 -13.32 -3.00 -2.30
C SER A 266 -14.67 -2.64 -1.69
N LYS A 267 -15.68 -2.38 -2.52
CA LYS A 267 -17.07 -2.11 -2.10
C LYS A 267 -17.92 -3.38 -1.90
N GLY A 268 -17.33 -4.58 -2.05
CA GLY A 268 -18.05 -5.85 -1.90
C GLY A 268 -19.05 -6.17 -3.02
N LYS A 269 -19.00 -5.44 -4.15
CA LYS A 269 -19.89 -5.70 -5.30
C LYS A 269 -19.49 -6.93 -6.12
N ILE A 270 -18.22 -7.32 -6.04
CA ILE A 270 -17.63 -8.48 -6.71
C ILE A 270 -16.72 -9.22 -5.73
N SER A 271 -16.67 -10.55 -5.84
CA SER A 271 -15.76 -11.36 -5.03
C SER A 271 -14.28 -11.10 -5.37
N ILE A 272 -13.42 -11.23 -4.35
CA ILE A 272 -11.96 -11.12 -4.49
C ILE A 272 -11.44 -12.09 -5.55
N LYS A 273 -11.97 -13.32 -5.58
CA LYS A 273 -11.58 -14.37 -6.54
C LYS A 273 -11.81 -13.91 -7.98
N ASN A 274 -13.03 -13.47 -8.32
CA ASN A 274 -13.38 -13.09 -9.68
C ASN A 274 -12.62 -11.83 -10.12
N SER A 275 -12.48 -10.86 -9.21
CA SER A 275 -11.70 -9.65 -9.46
C SER A 275 -10.23 -9.99 -9.81
N LYS A 276 -9.59 -10.84 -9.01
CA LYS A 276 -8.20 -11.31 -9.25
C LYS A 276 -8.04 -12.01 -10.59
N ILE A 277 -8.94 -12.94 -10.94
CA ILE A 277 -8.88 -13.68 -12.20
C ILE A 277 -8.89 -12.70 -13.38
N ILE A 278 -9.85 -11.79 -13.44
CA ILE A 278 -9.98 -10.86 -14.56
C ILE A 278 -8.82 -9.85 -14.62
N LEU A 279 -8.37 -9.31 -13.48
CA LEU A 279 -7.23 -8.39 -13.46
C LEU A 279 -5.94 -9.06 -13.92
N SER A 280 -5.75 -10.34 -13.58
CA SER A 280 -4.56 -11.10 -13.99
C SER A 280 -4.49 -11.29 -15.50
N THR A 281 -5.63 -11.47 -16.19
CA THR A 281 -5.68 -11.52 -17.67
C THR A 281 -5.23 -10.21 -18.33
N HIS A 282 -5.26 -9.11 -17.58
CA HIS A 282 -4.79 -7.79 -18.01
C HIS A 282 -3.39 -7.44 -17.47
N GLY A 283 -2.69 -8.41 -16.87
CA GLY A 283 -1.36 -8.24 -16.29
C GLY A 283 -1.34 -7.27 -15.11
N ILE A 284 -2.39 -7.31 -14.28
CA ILE A 284 -2.50 -6.59 -13.01
C ILE A 284 -2.68 -7.62 -11.89
N ASP A 285 -1.79 -7.62 -10.92
CA ASP A 285 -1.87 -8.43 -9.70
C ASP A 285 -2.24 -7.54 -8.52
N VAL A 286 -3.26 -7.92 -7.76
CA VAL A 286 -3.81 -7.12 -6.66
C VAL A 286 -3.93 -7.95 -5.41
N ASP A 287 -3.28 -7.54 -4.34
CA ASP A 287 -3.46 -8.12 -3.02
C ASP A 287 -4.56 -7.36 -2.28
N PHE A 288 -5.70 -8.04 -2.10
CA PHE A 288 -6.76 -7.59 -1.20
C PHE A 288 -6.52 -8.14 0.21
N LYS A 289 -6.87 -7.35 1.22
CA LYS A 289 -6.92 -7.76 2.62
C LYS A 289 -8.31 -7.46 3.17
N ILE A 290 -8.86 -8.37 3.95
CA ILE A 290 -10.10 -8.13 4.70
C ILE A 290 -9.70 -7.55 6.06
N CYS A 291 -10.23 -6.38 6.39
CA CYS A 291 -10.07 -5.72 7.68
C CYS A 291 -11.48 -5.54 8.27
N ASP A 292 -11.79 -6.29 9.33
CA ASP A 292 -13.13 -6.40 9.89
C ASP A 292 -14.17 -6.83 8.83
N THR A 293 -14.96 -5.89 8.29
CA THR A 293 -15.92 -6.11 7.21
C THR A 293 -15.49 -5.52 5.87
N ASP A 294 -14.42 -4.72 5.85
CA ASP A 294 -14.01 -3.95 4.69
C ASP A 294 -12.95 -4.68 3.86
N ILE A 295 -13.09 -4.61 2.53
CA ILE A 295 -12.13 -5.16 1.58
C ILE A 295 -11.19 -4.03 1.15
N VAL A 296 -9.94 -4.09 1.62
CA VAL A 296 -8.94 -3.05 1.35
C VAL A 296 -7.87 -3.55 0.37
N VAL A 297 -7.37 -2.65 -0.46
CA VAL A 297 -6.23 -2.92 -1.33
C VAL A 297 -4.93 -2.80 -0.52
N LYS A 298 -4.18 -3.89 -0.40
CA LYS A 298 -2.88 -3.95 0.28
C LYS A 298 -1.73 -3.64 -0.67
N ALA A 299 -1.78 -4.17 -1.90
CA ALA A 299 -0.77 -3.92 -2.92
C ALA A 299 -1.36 -4.09 -4.32
N VAL A 300 -0.81 -3.36 -5.30
CA VAL A 300 -1.11 -3.52 -6.72
C VAL A 300 0.21 -3.56 -7.49
N LYS A 301 0.37 -4.51 -8.40
CA LYS A 301 1.54 -4.69 -9.26
C LYS A 301 1.08 -4.83 -10.71
N ALA A 302 1.79 -4.19 -11.65
CA ALA A 302 1.45 -4.24 -13.07
C ALA A 302 2.69 -4.28 -13.97
N GLY A 303 3.68 -5.11 -13.63
CA GLY A 303 5.01 -5.05 -14.27
C GLY A 303 5.72 -3.75 -13.89
N ASP A 304 6.37 -3.11 -14.86
CA ASP A 304 7.08 -1.83 -14.67
C ASP A 304 6.19 -0.59 -14.85
N GLU A 305 4.87 -0.77 -15.06
CA GLU A 305 3.94 0.33 -15.22
C GLU A 305 3.77 1.12 -13.92
N PRO A 306 4.08 2.44 -13.91
CA PRO A 306 3.97 3.24 -12.71
C PRO A 306 2.50 3.52 -12.35
N LEU A 307 2.21 3.53 -11.06
CA LEU A 307 0.94 4.02 -10.53
C LEU A 307 0.85 5.53 -10.78
N LYS A 308 -0.12 5.95 -11.60
CA LYS A 308 -0.39 7.37 -11.83
C LYS A 308 -1.35 7.86 -10.75
N ILE A 309 -0.93 8.88 -10.01
CA ILE A 309 -1.77 9.49 -8.97
C ILE A 309 -2.16 10.89 -9.43
N SER A 310 -3.46 11.15 -9.45
CA SER A 310 -4.03 12.48 -9.63
C SER A 310 -4.67 12.93 -8.33
N MET A 311 -4.45 14.19 -7.94
CA MET A 311 -5.03 14.77 -6.74
C MET A 311 -5.30 16.26 -6.95
N ASN A 312 -6.33 16.76 -6.28
CA ASN A 312 -6.63 18.19 -6.20
C ASN A 312 -6.14 18.75 -4.87
N LEU A 313 -5.36 19.82 -4.91
CA LEU A 313 -4.89 20.50 -3.70
C LEU A 313 -5.78 21.71 -3.41
N SER A 314 -6.24 21.82 -2.16
CA SER A 314 -6.97 22.99 -1.68
C SER A 314 -6.16 23.75 -0.64
N VAL A 315 -6.06 25.06 -0.81
CA VAL A 315 -5.38 25.96 0.12
C VAL A 315 -6.42 26.81 0.85
N ASN A 316 -6.45 26.73 2.17
CA ASN A 316 -7.17 27.71 2.97
C ASN A 316 -6.29 28.97 3.12
N LYS A 317 -6.69 30.08 2.49
CA LYS A 317 -5.93 31.34 2.48
C LYS A 317 -5.82 31.99 3.87
N GLU A 318 -6.71 31.64 4.79
CA GLU A 318 -6.69 32.16 6.16
C GLU A 318 -5.82 31.32 7.09
N ASP A 319 -5.39 30.13 6.66
CA ASP A 319 -4.54 29.23 7.43
C ASP A 319 -3.08 29.26 6.95
N SER A 320 -2.27 30.04 7.67
CA SER A 320 -0.82 30.16 7.42
C SER A 320 -0.09 28.81 7.35
N LYS A 321 -0.53 27.79 8.10
CA LYS A 321 0.12 26.46 8.07
C LYS A 321 -0.20 25.71 6.77
N SER A 322 -1.43 25.82 6.28
CA SER A 322 -1.83 25.24 5.00
C SER A 322 -1.05 25.85 3.83
N ILE A 323 -0.82 27.17 3.86
CA ILE A 323 0.02 27.86 2.86
C ILE A 323 1.46 27.33 2.92
N GLU A 324 2.07 27.28 4.11
CA GLU A 324 3.44 26.79 4.28
C GLU A 324 3.62 25.34 3.80
N GLN A 325 2.65 24.47 4.07
CA GLN A 325 2.66 23.08 3.61
C GLN A 325 2.65 22.98 2.08
N ILE A 326 1.85 23.80 1.41
CA ILE A 326 1.71 23.78 -0.06
C ILE A 326 2.94 24.40 -0.74
N GLU A 327 3.53 25.45 -0.16
CA GLU A 327 4.81 26.00 -0.64
C GLU A 327 5.96 25.01 -0.50
N LYS A 328 6.01 24.25 0.60
CA LYS A 328 6.98 23.16 0.77
C LYS A 328 6.75 22.05 -0.26
N PHE A 329 5.50 21.71 -0.53
CA PHE A 329 5.15 20.74 -1.56
C PHE A 329 5.59 21.20 -2.96
N ASP A 330 5.26 22.43 -3.37
CA ASP A 330 5.65 22.98 -4.68
C ASP A 330 7.17 22.97 -4.87
N ARG A 331 7.95 23.38 -3.86
CA ARG A 331 9.41 23.30 -3.90
C ARG A 331 9.92 21.86 -4.01
N ALA A 332 9.31 20.92 -3.29
CA ALA A 332 9.71 19.51 -3.36
C ALA A 332 9.47 18.91 -4.75
N ILE A 333 8.31 19.16 -5.37
CA ILE A 333 8.00 18.62 -6.71
C ILE A 333 8.80 19.29 -7.83
N ARG A 334 9.24 20.54 -7.64
CA ARG A 334 10.18 21.22 -8.54
C ARG A 334 11.63 20.73 -8.39
N GLY A 335 11.88 19.86 -7.42
CA GLY A 335 13.21 19.37 -7.11
C GLY A 335 14.11 20.46 -6.53
N GLU A 336 13.55 21.35 -5.70
CA GLU A 336 14.26 22.45 -5.04
C GLU A 336 14.51 22.19 -3.54
N SER A 337 13.96 21.10 -2.98
CA SER A 337 14.13 20.75 -1.57
C SER A 337 14.26 19.24 -1.34
N ILE A 338 15.10 18.86 -0.37
CA ILE A 338 15.16 17.50 0.18
C ILE A 338 14.43 17.36 1.53
N GLU A 339 13.70 18.39 1.94
CA GLU A 339 12.92 18.35 3.18
C GLU A 339 11.66 17.49 2.98
N PRO A 340 11.37 16.55 3.90
CA PRO A 340 10.10 15.84 3.89
C PRO A 340 8.93 16.81 3.97
N VAL A 341 7.92 16.61 3.13
CA VAL A 341 6.69 17.39 3.12
C VAL A 341 5.59 16.57 3.78
N ILE A 342 4.87 17.19 4.70
CA ILE A 342 3.67 16.62 5.31
C ILE A 342 2.50 17.49 4.89
N LEU A 343 1.61 16.94 4.07
CA LEU A 343 0.36 17.59 3.68
C LEU A 343 -0.75 17.08 4.59
N SER A 344 -1.48 17.99 5.24
CA SER A 344 -2.72 17.59 5.94
C SER A 344 -3.77 17.11 4.93
N GLY A 345 -4.56 16.12 5.32
CA GLY A 345 -5.71 15.65 4.55
C GLY A 345 -6.72 16.75 4.21
N LYS A 346 -6.80 17.81 5.03
CA LYS A 346 -7.61 19.00 4.72
C LYS A 346 -7.19 19.72 3.43
N CYS A 347 -5.93 19.57 3.03
CA CYS A 347 -5.39 20.15 1.81
C CYS A 347 -5.58 19.25 0.58
N LEU A 348 -6.02 18.00 0.76
CA LEU A 348 -6.03 16.98 -0.28
C LEU A 348 -7.48 16.59 -0.62
N LYS A 349 -7.85 16.74 -1.89
CA LYS A 349 -9.15 16.36 -2.44
C LYS A 349 -8.95 15.43 -3.63
N ASP A 350 -9.95 14.58 -3.88
CA ASP A 350 -10.05 13.76 -5.09
C ASP A 350 -8.78 12.97 -5.44
N ILE A 351 -8.15 12.32 -4.45
CA ILE A 351 -6.97 11.50 -4.69
C ILE A 351 -7.38 10.20 -5.36
N ASN A 352 -6.97 10.04 -6.61
CA ASN A 352 -7.29 8.89 -7.43
C ASN A 352 -6.00 8.26 -7.97
N GLY A 353 -5.92 6.94 -7.92
CA GLY A 353 -4.86 6.15 -8.52
C GLY A 353 -5.35 5.49 -9.80
N ILE A 354 -4.51 5.44 -10.83
CA ILE A 354 -4.78 4.70 -12.07
C ILE A 354 -3.56 3.87 -12.43
N ILE A 355 -3.77 2.59 -12.70
CA ILE A 355 -2.74 1.68 -13.22
C ILE A 355 -3.30 0.86 -14.38
N LYS A 356 -2.63 0.89 -15.54
CA LYS A 356 -3.12 0.25 -16.79
C LYS A 356 -4.60 0.54 -17.12
N GLY A 357 -5.05 1.77 -16.83
CA GLY A 357 -6.44 2.22 -17.05
C GLY A 357 -7.46 1.74 -16.02
N VAL A 358 -7.03 1.06 -14.94
CA VAL A 358 -7.88 0.62 -13.84
C VAL A 358 -7.74 1.57 -12.66
N ASP A 359 -8.88 1.97 -12.10
CA ASP A 359 -8.96 2.84 -10.93
C ASP A 359 -8.53 2.06 -9.69
N VAL A 360 -7.57 2.61 -8.95
CA VAL A 360 -7.04 2.08 -7.70
C VAL A 360 -7.48 2.99 -6.56
N PRO A 361 -8.23 2.49 -5.58
CA PRO A 361 -8.53 3.25 -4.38
C PRO A 361 -7.23 3.47 -3.58
N ILE A 362 -6.76 4.71 -3.55
CA ILE A 362 -5.54 5.10 -2.80
C ILE A 362 -5.84 5.21 -1.30
N LEU A 363 -7.10 5.54 -0.96
CA LEU A 363 -7.55 5.77 0.40
C LEU A 363 -8.64 4.76 0.76
N ASN A 364 -8.52 4.19 1.96
CA ASN A 364 -9.54 3.34 2.58
C ASN A 364 -10.20 4.07 3.76
N GLY A 365 -10.57 5.34 3.57
CA GLY A 365 -11.12 6.21 4.62
C GLY A 365 -10.75 7.68 4.45
N GLU A 366 -10.93 8.47 5.52
CA GLU A 366 -10.45 9.85 5.57
C GLU A 366 -8.92 9.87 5.61
N LEU A 367 -8.31 10.65 4.72
CA LEU A 367 -6.87 10.88 4.76
C LEU A 367 -6.55 11.84 5.89
N ASP A 368 -5.69 11.44 6.82
CA ASP A 368 -5.20 12.33 7.87
C ASP A 368 -4.03 13.20 7.39
N SER A 369 -3.02 12.57 6.79
CA SER A 369 -1.88 13.26 6.18
C SER A 369 -1.16 12.44 5.11
N MET A 370 -0.54 13.12 4.15
CA MET A 370 0.34 12.53 3.14
C MET A 370 1.78 12.95 3.39
N TYR A 371 2.69 11.97 3.39
CA TYR A 371 4.13 12.17 3.57
C TYR A 371 4.84 12.01 2.23
N LEU A 372 5.57 13.05 1.83
CA LEU A 372 6.42 13.04 0.64
C LEU A 372 7.86 13.15 1.09
N VAL A 373 8.62 12.08 0.84
CA VAL A 373 10.02 11.99 1.23
C VAL A 373 10.87 11.87 -0.03
N PRO A 374 11.79 12.82 -0.27
CA PRO A 374 12.68 12.73 -1.42
C PRO A 374 13.66 11.56 -1.21
N LEU A 375 13.78 10.74 -2.25
CA LEU A 375 14.70 9.62 -2.25
C LEU A 375 16.06 10.04 -2.79
N PRO A 376 17.16 9.65 -2.12
CA PRO A 376 18.50 9.87 -2.64
C PRO A 376 18.72 9.06 -3.92
N GLU A 377 19.48 9.62 -4.84
CA GLU A 377 19.89 8.98 -6.09
C GLU A 377 20.92 7.87 -5.83
N GLU A 378 21.85 8.11 -4.89
CA GLU A 378 22.84 7.12 -4.46
C GLU A 378 22.83 6.97 -2.94
N VAL A 379 22.87 5.73 -2.47
CA VAL A 379 23.04 5.36 -1.06
C VAL A 379 24.01 4.21 -0.94
N PHE A 380 25.04 4.36 -0.10
CA PHE A 380 25.96 3.27 0.21
C PHE A 380 26.65 3.48 1.55
N THR A 381 27.21 2.41 2.10
CA THR A 381 28.03 2.45 3.31
C THR A 381 29.47 2.80 2.96
N CYS A 382 30.10 3.60 3.80
CA CYS A 382 31.45 4.07 3.63
C CYS A 382 32.28 3.88 4.91
N ASP A 383 33.59 3.78 4.70
CA ASP A 383 34.59 3.93 5.74
C ASP A 383 35.18 5.35 5.69
N LEU A 384 35.08 6.07 6.81
CA LEU A 384 35.72 7.36 6.99
C LEU A 384 37.01 7.15 7.80
N LEU A 385 38.15 7.21 7.11
CA LEU A 385 39.47 6.95 7.66
C LEU A 385 40.20 8.25 7.98
N SER A 386 40.57 8.44 9.25
CA SER A 386 41.61 9.40 9.62
C SER A 386 42.98 8.77 9.38
N ILE A 387 43.72 9.32 8.41
CA ILE A 387 45.04 8.79 8.01
C ILE A 387 46.07 9.00 9.12
N SER A 388 45.96 10.06 9.92
CA SER A 388 46.94 10.37 10.96
C SER A 388 46.88 9.45 12.17
N ASN A 389 45.69 8.94 12.49
CA ASN A 389 45.47 8.13 13.68
C ASN A 389 45.15 6.66 13.34
N ASP A 390 45.06 6.32 12.06
CA ASP A 390 44.62 5.01 11.55
C ASP A 390 43.28 4.56 12.18
N ILE A 391 42.34 5.50 12.28
CA ILE A 391 41.00 5.26 12.83
C ILE A 391 40.00 5.30 11.69
N SER A 392 39.34 4.17 11.44
CA SER A 392 38.21 4.06 10.53
C SER A 392 36.89 4.00 11.30
N ILE A 393 35.88 4.72 10.81
CA ILE A 393 34.49 4.66 11.28
C ILE A 393 33.56 4.39 10.10
N LYS A 394 32.45 3.68 10.35
CA LYS A 394 31.43 3.45 9.34
C LYS A 394 30.48 4.63 9.28
N CYS A 395 30.07 5.02 8.07
CA CYS A 395 29.04 6.04 7.86
C CYS A 395 28.18 5.69 6.64
N LYS A 396 26.98 6.28 6.56
CA LYS A 396 26.12 6.16 5.38
C LYS A 396 26.26 7.41 4.52
N PHE A 397 26.60 7.20 3.25
CA PHE A 397 26.61 8.24 2.24
C PHE A 397 25.26 8.29 1.53
N LYS A 398 24.75 9.51 1.32
CA LYS A 398 23.56 9.77 0.50
C LYS A 398 23.85 10.95 -0.44
N ARG A 399 23.56 10.79 -1.73
CA ARG A 399 23.58 11.88 -2.71
C ARG A 399 22.17 12.20 -3.19
N TYR A 400 21.83 13.48 -3.19
CA TYR A 400 20.62 14.02 -3.78
C TYR A 400 21.02 14.97 -4.89
N ILE A 401 20.41 14.80 -6.07
CA ILE A 401 20.51 15.74 -7.18
C ILE A 401 19.19 16.50 -7.23
N LEU A 402 19.29 17.82 -7.03
CA LEU A 402 18.20 18.78 -7.18
C LEU A 402 18.36 19.48 -8.53
N ARG A 403 17.44 20.41 -8.83
CA ARG A 403 17.45 21.16 -10.09
C ARG A 403 18.75 21.96 -10.31
N ASP A 404 19.23 22.60 -9.26
CA ASP A 404 20.36 23.54 -9.27
C ASP A 404 21.40 23.27 -8.17
N GLU A 405 21.19 22.24 -7.35
CA GLU A 405 22.09 21.86 -6.25
C GLU A 405 22.39 20.36 -6.23
N ILE A 406 23.57 19.99 -5.76
CA ILE A 406 23.87 18.63 -5.31
C ILE A 406 24.03 18.66 -3.80
N ILE A 407 23.32 17.79 -3.09
CA ILE A 407 23.44 17.62 -1.64
C ILE A 407 24.07 16.27 -1.34
N ILE A 408 25.19 16.29 -0.62
CA ILE A 408 25.85 15.09 -0.11
C ILE A 408 25.67 15.06 1.41
N ILE A 409 25.20 13.92 1.91
CA ILE A 409 25.05 13.68 3.34
C ILE A 409 25.93 12.50 3.74
N LEU A 410 26.82 12.74 4.71
CA LEU A 410 27.49 11.68 5.47
C LEU A 410 26.82 11.56 6.85
N GLU A 411 26.29 10.38 7.11
CA GLU A 411 25.53 10.10 8.30
C GLU A 411 26.26 9.08 9.19
N MET A 412 26.73 9.55 10.35
CA MET A 412 27.41 8.79 11.41
C MET A 412 26.48 8.63 12.62
N ASP A 413 26.93 7.94 13.68
CA ASP A 413 26.15 7.75 14.91
C ASP A 413 25.99 9.07 15.68
N LEU A 414 27.06 9.87 15.83
CA LEU A 414 27.03 11.17 16.51
C LEU A 414 26.90 12.38 15.59
N TYR A 415 27.36 12.28 14.35
CA TYR A 415 27.46 13.44 13.48
C TYR A 415 26.75 13.23 12.15
N LYS A 416 26.16 14.32 11.63
CA LYS A 416 25.67 14.40 10.26
C LYS A 416 26.36 15.56 9.58
N LEU A 417 27.04 15.27 8.47
CA LEU A 417 27.67 16.26 7.63
C LEU A 417 26.83 16.42 6.37
N THR A 418 26.42 17.65 6.09
CA THR A 418 25.67 18.00 4.88
C THR A 418 26.49 18.98 4.07
N TRP A 419 26.91 18.57 2.87
CA TRP A 419 27.47 19.45 1.86
C TRP A 419 26.39 19.86 0.88
N LYS A 420 26.33 21.15 0.58
CA LYS A 420 25.55 21.68 -0.54
C LYS A 420 26.50 22.25 -1.57
N PHE A 421 26.36 21.81 -2.81
CA PHE A 421 27.10 22.31 -3.97
C PHE A 421 26.10 23.01 -4.88
N ASN A 422 26.26 24.30 -5.10
CA ASN A 422 25.44 25.05 -6.06
C ASN A 422 25.99 24.83 -7.47
N LEU A 423 25.15 24.46 -8.45
CA LEU A 423 25.57 24.20 -9.83
C LEU A 423 25.63 25.47 -10.67
N LEU A 424 24.92 26.53 -10.27
CA LEU A 424 24.81 27.81 -10.99
C LEU A 424 25.91 28.82 -10.61
N ALA A 425 26.36 28.80 -9.35
CA ALA A 425 27.35 29.73 -8.81
C ALA A 425 28.82 29.23 -8.90
N GLY A 426 29.07 28.12 -9.59
CA GLY A 426 30.35 27.39 -9.54
C GLY A 426 30.46 26.50 -8.30
N ILE A 427 31.57 25.77 -8.14
CA ILE A 427 31.77 24.80 -7.03
C ILE A 427 32.02 25.54 -5.69
N GLU A 428 31.06 26.34 -5.24
CA GLU A 428 30.99 26.84 -3.88
C GLU A 428 30.27 25.79 -3.02
N SER A 429 30.94 25.34 -1.96
CA SER A 429 30.42 24.31 -1.06
C SER A 429 30.22 24.85 0.35
N ASN A 430 29.02 24.70 0.89
CA ASN A 430 28.75 24.97 2.30
C ASN A 430 28.60 23.65 3.06
N ILE A 431 29.29 23.54 4.21
CA ILE A 431 29.25 22.35 5.06
C ILE A 431 28.51 22.66 6.35
N LYS A 432 27.42 21.93 6.61
CA LYS A 432 26.69 21.97 7.87
C LYS A 432 27.02 20.71 8.69
N ILE A 433 27.48 20.90 9.92
CA ILE A 433 27.70 19.83 10.90
C ILE A 433 26.53 19.85 11.88
N THR A 434 25.86 18.70 12.04
CA THR A 434 24.78 18.53 13.03
C THR A 434 25.16 17.42 13.99
N THR A 435 25.00 17.67 15.29
CA THR A 435 25.26 16.69 16.35
C THR A 435 23.99 15.94 16.71
N LYS A 436 24.06 14.62 16.84
CA LYS A 436 22.98 13.72 17.22
C LYS A 436 23.06 13.35 18.71
N LYS A 437 21.94 12.87 19.26
CA LYS A 437 21.91 12.23 20.58
C LYS A 437 22.71 10.93 20.55
N SER A 438 23.42 10.64 21.64
CA SER A 438 24.20 9.39 21.79
C SER A 438 23.30 8.17 21.55
N GLN A 439 23.84 7.12 20.96
CA GLN A 439 23.17 5.83 20.78
C GLN A 439 23.63 4.80 21.83
N GLY A 440 24.46 5.20 22.81
CA GLY A 440 25.01 4.31 23.83
C GLY A 440 26.20 3.46 23.35
N LYS A 441 26.71 3.71 22.14
CA LYS A 441 27.87 3.01 21.56
C LYS A 441 29.16 3.78 21.85
N TYR A 442 29.43 4.04 23.13
CA TYR A 442 30.43 5.03 23.56
C TYR A 442 31.83 4.81 22.95
N GLU A 443 32.30 3.57 22.82
CA GLU A 443 33.58 3.28 22.15
C GLU A 443 33.61 3.70 20.67
N HIS A 444 32.51 3.48 19.94
CA HIS A 444 32.39 3.91 18.54
C HIS A 444 32.31 5.44 18.46
N GLU A 445 31.49 6.04 19.32
CA GLU A 445 31.31 7.49 19.41
C GLU A 445 32.63 8.23 19.69
N ILE A 446 33.50 7.68 20.55
CA ILE A 446 34.86 8.22 20.76
C ILE A 446 35.70 8.16 19.48
N LYS A 447 35.63 7.07 18.71
CA LYS A 447 36.33 6.97 17.41
C LYS A 447 35.81 8.03 16.44
N GLU A 448 34.49 8.23 16.38
CA GLU A 448 33.90 9.27 15.52
C GLU A 448 34.38 10.67 15.90
N ILE A 449 34.37 11.00 17.20
CA ILE A 449 34.86 12.28 17.72
C ILE A 449 36.33 12.49 17.32
N LYS A 450 37.18 11.46 17.42
CA LYS A 450 38.59 11.55 17.04
C LYS A 450 38.76 11.85 15.55
N VAL A 451 38.06 11.13 14.67
CA VAL A 451 38.09 11.36 13.21
C VAL A 451 37.60 12.77 12.86
N MET A 452 36.53 13.24 13.51
CA MET A 452 36.00 14.60 13.33
C MET A 452 36.99 15.68 13.79
N ILE A 453 37.65 15.51 14.93
CA ILE A 453 38.69 16.43 15.41
C ILE A 453 39.86 16.48 14.43
N ASP A 454 40.33 15.33 13.93
CA ASP A 454 41.42 15.29 12.95
C ASP A 454 41.05 16.05 11.66
N TRP A 455 39.85 15.81 11.13
CA TRP A 455 39.36 16.52 9.94
C TRP A 455 39.28 18.03 10.16
N LEU A 456 38.73 18.47 11.29
CA LEU A 456 38.59 19.89 11.64
C LEU A 456 39.94 20.59 11.91
N LEU A 457 40.96 19.84 12.35
CA LEU A 457 42.34 20.32 12.45
C LEU A 457 43.07 20.37 11.11
N GLY A 458 42.38 20.03 10.00
CA GLY A 458 42.96 20.02 8.66
C GLY A 458 43.82 18.80 8.36
N LYS A 459 43.78 17.75 9.19
CA LYS A 459 44.44 16.48 8.88
C LYS A 459 43.70 15.75 7.77
N LYS A 460 44.41 14.86 7.07
CA LYS A 460 43.85 14.11 5.94
C LYS A 460 42.87 13.05 6.43
N VAL A 461 41.60 13.22 6.06
CA VAL A 461 40.53 12.24 6.29
C VAL A 461 39.95 11.84 4.95
N ARG A 462 39.86 10.54 4.70
CA ARG A 462 39.45 9.98 3.41
C ARG A 462 38.23 9.10 3.58
N LEU A 463 37.29 9.25 2.67
CA LEU A 463 36.12 8.40 2.53
C LEU A 463 36.41 7.28 1.53
N TYR A 464 36.12 6.04 1.88
CA TYR A 464 36.13 4.89 1.00
C TYR A 464 34.74 4.28 0.91
N ARG A 465 34.37 3.79 -0.27
CA ARG A 465 33.14 3.04 -0.44
C ARG A 465 33.39 1.56 -0.08
N GLU A 466 32.52 0.99 0.76
CA GLU A 466 32.75 -0.35 1.34
C GLU A 466 32.77 -1.47 0.27
N ASP A 467 32.00 -1.33 -0.81
CA ASP A 467 31.96 -2.30 -1.92
C ASP A 467 33.06 -2.07 -2.99
N ASN A 468 33.78 -0.94 -2.93
CA ASN A 468 34.76 -0.55 -3.93
C ASN A 468 35.78 0.46 -3.38
N TYR A 469 36.83 -0.05 -2.73
CA TYR A 469 37.90 0.77 -2.17
C TYR A 469 38.76 1.54 -3.21
N LYS A 470 38.63 1.25 -4.51
CA LYS A 470 39.24 2.11 -5.55
C LYS A 470 38.55 3.47 -5.61
N TRP A 471 37.26 3.51 -5.30
CA TRP A 471 36.53 4.76 -5.13
C TRP A 471 36.88 5.34 -3.75
N SER A 472 37.57 6.48 -3.75
CA SER A 472 37.87 7.20 -2.52
C SER A 472 37.93 8.70 -2.74
N ILE A 473 37.53 9.46 -1.73
CA ILE A 473 37.48 10.92 -1.77
C ILE A 473 38.19 11.46 -0.52
N MET A 474 39.12 12.40 -0.72
CA MET A 474 39.67 13.18 0.39
C MET A 474 38.62 14.21 0.84
N LEU A 475 38.26 14.23 2.11
CA LEU A 475 37.31 15.24 2.60
C LEU A 475 37.93 16.63 2.46
N PRO A 476 37.18 17.62 1.94
CA PRO A 476 37.68 18.98 1.81
C PRO A 476 37.98 19.57 3.20
N SER A 477 39.09 20.28 3.32
CA SER A 477 39.48 20.91 4.59
C SER A 477 38.52 22.06 4.94
N PRO A 478 37.97 22.10 6.17
CA PRO A 478 37.04 23.14 6.57
C PRO A 478 37.78 24.48 6.77
N LYS A 479 37.59 25.41 5.84
CA LYS A 479 38.12 26.79 5.94
C LYS A 479 37.23 27.64 6.84
N ASN A 480 37.24 27.45 8.16
CA ASN A 480 36.35 28.27 9.02
C ASN A 480 36.85 28.54 10.45
N GLY A 481 36.71 29.79 10.91
CA GLY A 481 37.13 30.25 12.25
C GLY A 481 36.32 29.64 13.42
N LYS A 482 35.13 29.10 13.14
CA LYS A 482 34.27 28.43 14.15
C LYS A 482 34.72 27.00 14.50
N ALA A 483 35.71 26.43 13.80
CA ALA A 483 36.20 25.08 14.06
C ALA A 483 36.81 24.94 15.47
N LYS A 484 37.44 26.00 16.00
CA LYS A 484 38.08 25.98 17.33
C LYS A 484 37.12 25.65 18.46
N GLU A 485 35.94 26.29 18.47
CA GLU A 485 34.94 26.08 19.51
C GLU A 485 34.33 24.67 19.41
N PHE A 486 34.04 24.20 18.19
CA PHE A 486 33.57 22.84 17.99
C PHE A 486 34.60 21.81 18.49
N ILE A 487 35.88 21.99 18.17
CA ILE A 487 36.96 21.09 18.62
C ILE A 487 37.01 21.05 20.15
N ARG A 488 36.88 22.20 20.83
CA ARG A 488 36.84 22.28 22.29
C ARG A 488 35.68 21.46 22.87
N VAL A 489 34.46 21.66 22.37
CA VAL A 489 33.27 20.92 22.82
C VAL A 489 33.41 19.42 22.53
N ALA A 490 33.95 19.06 21.36
CA ALA A 490 34.18 17.67 20.98
C ALA A 490 35.21 16.98 21.88
N LYS A 491 36.30 17.68 22.27
CA LYS A 491 37.30 17.16 23.21
C LYS A 491 36.70 16.87 24.59
N LEU A 492 35.95 17.82 25.15
CA LEU A 492 35.28 17.64 26.44
C LEU A 492 34.31 16.44 26.37
N ARG A 493 33.51 16.34 25.31
CA ARG A 493 32.61 15.20 25.11
C ARG A 493 33.36 13.88 25.02
N LYS A 494 34.54 13.85 24.39
CA LYS A 494 35.40 12.66 24.33
C LYS A 494 35.85 12.22 25.73
N GLU A 495 36.26 13.17 26.56
CA GLU A 495 36.72 12.94 27.94
C GLU A 495 35.59 12.36 28.79
N ILE A 496 34.40 12.98 28.72
CA ILE A 496 33.19 12.47 29.36
C ILE A 496 32.92 11.01 28.98
N LEU A 497 32.89 10.71 27.68
CA LEU A 497 32.62 9.36 27.21
C LEU A 497 33.71 8.37 27.64
N GLN A 498 34.96 8.83 27.78
CA GLN A 498 36.04 8.00 28.28
C GLN A 498 35.82 7.65 29.75
N HIS A 499 35.43 8.61 30.59
CA HIS A 499 35.10 8.35 31.99
C HIS A 499 33.93 7.38 32.11
N VAL A 500 32.88 7.55 31.30
CA VAL A 500 31.73 6.62 31.24
C VAL A 500 32.18 5.19 30.91
N ILE A 501 33.05 5.01 29.91
CA ILE A 501 33.57 3.68 29.54
C ILE A 501 34.40 3.08 30.66
N ASP A 502 35.28 3.87 31.27
CA ASP A 502 36.15 3.42 32.35
C ASP A 502 35.30 2.94 33.53
N VAL A 503 34.32 3.72 33.96
CA VAL A 503 33.44 3.37 35.07
C VAL A 503 32.62 2.11 34.78
N ARG A 504 32.06 1.98 33.57
CA ARG A 504 31.36 0.74 33.15
C ARG A 504 32.26 -0.49 33.27
N ARG A 505 33.52 -0.38 32.83
CA ARG A 505 34.47 -1.50 32.83
C ARG A 505 34.97 -1.85 34.23
N TYR A 506 35.33 -0.86 35.04
CA TYR A 506 35.93 -1.10 36.34
C TYR A 506 34.92 -1.48 37.42
N PHE A 507 33.67 -1.03 37.32
CA PHE A 507 32.63 -1.29 38.32
C PHE A 507 31.50 -2.20 37.81
N GLY A 508 31.54 -2.65 36.55
CA GLY A 508 30.55 -3.58 36.00
C GLY A 508 29.14 -2.99 35.84
N VAL A 509 29.02 -1.67 35.80
CA VAL A 509 27.73 -0.97 35.63
C VAL A 509 27.40 -0.72 34.16
N ASN A 510 26.12 -0.60 33.84
CA ASN A 510 25.69 -0.27 32.48
C ASN A 510 24.71 0.90 32.48
N PHE A 511 25.25 2.11 32.35
CA PHE A 511 24.44 3.32 32.28
C PHE A 511 23.40 3.24 31.17
N LYS A 512 22.20 3.74 31.48
CA LYS A 512 21.21 4.11 30.45
C LYS A 512 21.81 5.16 29.50
N LYS A 513 21.14 5.40 28.39
CA LYS A 513 21.55 6.40 27.39
C LYS A 513 21.75 7.78 28.05
N ILE A 514 22.99 8.27 28.01
CA ILE A 514 23.39 9.55 28.59
C ILE A 514 23.18 10.64 27.53
N ASP A 515 22.15 11.47 27.72
CA ASP A 515 21.85 12.59 26.81
C ASP A 515 22.58 13.88 27.21
N SER A 516 22.75 14.12 28.52
CA SER A 516 23.45 15.28 29.09
C SER A 516 24.00 14.92 30.47
N ILE A 517 25.07 15.60 30.89
CA ILE A 517 25.58 15.54 32.26
C ILE A 517 25.73 16.95 32.83
N ASN A 518 25.52 17.11 34.12
CA ASN A 518 25.84 18.35 34.84
C ASN A 518 27.31 18.34 35.31
N ARG A 519 27.74 19.42 35.97
CA ARG A 519 29.12 19.58 36.42
C ARG A 519 29.49 18.61 37.54
N ASP A 520 28.62 18.41 38.50
CA ASP A 520 28.87 17.53 39.65
C ASP A 520 28.94 16.06 39.21
N GLU A 521 28.08 15.67 38.27
CA GLU A 521 28.12 14.34 37.63
C GLU A 521 29.40 14.13 36.82
N TYR A 522 29.90 15.17 36.16
CA TYR A 522 31.18 15.12 35.45
C TYR A 522 32.35 14.88 36.41
N GLU A 523 32.45 15.70 37.46
CA GLU A 523 33.51 15.60 38.48
C GLU A 523 33.45 14.22 39.18
N LEU A 524 32.25 13.72 39.46
CA LEU A 524 32.07 12.39 40.03
C LEU A 524 32.48 11.26 39.05
N LEU A 525 32.12 11.35 37.76
CA LEU A 525 32.57 10.38 36.74
C LEU A 525 34.10 10.37 36.59
N GLU A 526 34.73 11.55 36.64
CA GLU A 526 36.19 11.70 36.61
C GLU A 526 36.84 11.00 37.80
N ASN A 527 36.37 11.29 39.02
CA ASN A 527 36.85 10.65 40.24
C ASN A 527 36.66 9.12 40.20
N LEU A 528 35.49 8.64 39.79
CA LEU A 528 35.21 7.21 39.66
C LEU A 528 36.11 6.55 38.61
N SER A 529 36.38 7.22 37.48
CA SER A 529 37.32 6.74 36.47
C SER A 529 38.74 6.57 37.05
N GLU A 530 39.19 7.54 37.87
CA GLU A 530 40.48 7.46 38.56
C GLU A 530 40.54 6.32 39.59
N ILE A 531 39.50 6.19 40.43
CA ILE A 531 39.37 5.11 41.42
C ILE A 531 39.37 3.75 40.74
N GLY A 532 38.65 3.60 39.63
CA GLY A 532 38.63 2.35 38.87
C GLY A 532 40.01 1.94 38.36
N LYS A 533 40.81 2.91 37.88
CA LYS A 533 42.16 2.67 37.33
C LYS A 533 43.21 2.37 38.38
N THR A 534 43.19 3.10 39.49
CA THR A 534 44.32 3.14 40.44
C THR A 534 43.98 2.57 41.81
N ARG A 535 42.69 2.34 42.09
CA ARG A 535 42.14 2.10 43.44
C ARG A 535 42.38 3.25 44.41
N LYS A 536 42.81 4.41 43.93
CA LYS A 536 43.14 5.57 44.74
C LYS A 536 42.42 6.80 44.19
N LEU A 537 41.99 7.67 45.08
CA LEU A 537 41.55 9.02 44.75
C LEU A 537 42.47 10.01 45.42
N ARG A 538 43.11 10.88 44.65
CA ARG A 538 43.90 11.96 45.20
C ARG A 538 42.97 13.03 45.77
N VAL A 539 43.29 13.53 46.96
CA VAL A 539 42.57 14.63 47.60
C VAL A 539 43.55 15.68 48.11
N ASP A 540 43.16 16.95 48.04
CA ASP A 540 44.04 18.05 48.47
C ASP A 540 44.13 18.17 50.00
N SER A 541 43.07 17.79 50.70
CA SER A 541 43.02 17.74 52.15
C SER A 541 41.90 16.83 52.65
N ILE A 542 42.04 16.30 53.85
CA ILE A 542 40.97 15.55 54.53
C ILE A 542 40.74 16.15 55.90
N SER A 543 39.47 16.37 56.25
CA SER A 543 39.09 16.93 57.55
C SER A 543 38.27 15.94 58.38
N PHE A 544 38.57 15.82 59.67
CA PHE A 544 37.81 15.00 60.62
C PHE A 544 37.44 15.81 61.85
N SER A 545 36.27 15.51 62.43
CA SER A 545 35.90 16.00 63.75
C SER A 545 36.59 15.15 64.82
N PHE A 546 37.19 15.79 65.81
CA PHE A 546 37.93 15.16 66.89
C PHE A 546 37.54 15.74 68.24
N LYS A 547 37.68 14.96 69.33
CA LYS A 547 37.54 15.44 70.71
C LYS A 547 38.91 15.46 71.36
N SER A 548 39.35 16.67 71.73
CA SER A 548 40.64 17.00 72.35
C SER A 548 41.05 16.02 73.47
N ASN A 549 42.27 15.47 73.35
CA ASN A 549 43.04 14.84 74.43
C ASN A 549 44.51 15.22 74.19
N ASP A 550 45.20 15.71 75.23
CA ASP A 550 46.54 16.30 75.14
C ASP A 550 47.59 15.33 74.55
N GLU A 551 47.49 14.03 74.85
CA GLU A 551 48.40 13.00 74.30
C GLU A 551 48.31 12.86 72.78
N PHE A 552 47.11 13.04 72.19
CA PHE A 552 46.91 12.91 70.75
C PHE A 552 47.38 14.15 69.99
N ILE A 553 47.20 15.35 70.56
CA ILE A 553 47.63 16.62 69.95
C ILE A 553 49.16 16.72 69.89
N ASP A 554 49.86 16.16 70.88
CA ASP A 554 51.33 16.12 70.86
C ASP A 554 51.89 15.14 69.82
N MET A 555 51.20 14.02 69.54
CA MET A 555 51.56 13.09 68.45
C MET A 555 51.45 13.72 67.04
N LEU A 556 50.64 14.77 66.87
CA LEU A 556 50.43 15.45 65.59
C LEU A 556 51.50 16.49 65.23
N LYS A 557 52.48 16.75 66.11
CA LYS A 557 53.59 17.71 65.87
C LYS A 557 54.61 17.22 64.84
N ASP A 558 54.83 15.91 64.77
CA ASP A 558 55.87 15.31 63.94
C ASP A 558 55.28 14.71 62.65
N ASP A 559 56.03 14.85 61.56
CA ASP A 559 55.71 14.22 60.28
C ASP A 559 55.64 12.70 60.49
N SER A 560 54.46 12.12 60.27
CA SER A 560 54.21 10.72 60.58
C SER A 560 53.50 10.00 59.44
N ILE A 561 53.67 8.68 59.44
CA ILE A 561 52.86 7.80 58.61
C ILE A 561 51.44 7.88 59.12
N PHE A 562 50.59 8.54 58.35
CA PHE A 562 49.18 8.70 58.63
C PHE A 562 48.41 7.62 57.88
N MET A 563 47.95 6.62 58.61
CA MET A 563 46.98 5.66 58.11
C MET A 563 45.72 5.71 58.96
N ILE A 564 44.59 6.03 58.32
CA ILE A 564 43.27 5.86 58.93
C ILE A 564 42.51 4.85 58.08
N GLY A 565 42.38 3.64 58.61
CA GLY A 565 41.50 2.60 58.09
C GLY A 565 40.43 2.32 59.13
N ASN A 566 39.17 2.28 58.71
CA ASN A 566 38.08 1.93 59.60
C ASN A 566 37.69 0.47 59.30
N GLU A 567 38.15 -0.48 60.12
CA GLU A 567 37.85 -1.91 59.89
C GLU A 567 36.34 -2.21 59.96
N ASP A 568 35.57 -1.35 60.63
CA ASP A 568 34.10 -1.44 60.79
C ASP A 568 33.30 -0.46 59.89
N SER A 569 33.91 0.23 58.92
CA SER A 569 33.12 1.15 58.07
C SER A 569 32.17 0.42 57.12
N ASP A 570 30.93 0.93 57.04
CA ASP A 570 29.97 0.58 56.00
C ASP A 570 30.56 0.74 54.60
N ASN A 571 30.09 -0.08 53.66
CA ASN A 571 30.44 0.06 52.25
C ASN A 571 30.03 1.43 51.74
N ILE A 572 30.96 2.14 51.09
CA ILE A 572 30.62 3.37 50.39
C ILE A 572 29.95 3.00 49.07
N ASP A 573 28.69 3.39 48.94
CA ASP A 573 27.97 3.32 47.69
C ASP A 573 27.73 4.74 47.15
N VAL A 574 27.85 4.91 45.83
CA VAL A 574 27.63 6.17 45.13
C VAL A 574 26.60 5.97 44.04
N ASP A 575 25.56 6.79 44.03
CA ASP A 575 24.57 6.81 42.97
C ASP A 575 24.96 7.81 41.87
N ILE A 576 25.03 7.35 40.63
CA ILE A 576 25.32 8.19 39.48
C ILE A 576 24.60 7.69 38.23
N LEU A 577 23.94 8.61 37.51
CA LEU A 577 23.24 8.34 36.24
C LEU A 577 22.27 7.14 36.32
N GLY A 578 21.62 6.98 37.48
CA GLY A 578 20.64 5.93 37.75
C GLY A 578 21.23 4.56 38.09
N GLU A 579 22.56 4.47 38.25
CA GLU A 579 23.27 3.26 38.67
C GLU A 579 23.93 3.46 40.03
N LYS A 580 23.94 2.40 40.85
CA LYS A 580 24.56 2.40 42.16
C LYS A 580 25.92 1.70 42.11
N ILE A 581 26.98 2.45 42.33
CA ILE A 581 28.37 1.97 42.31
C ILE A 581 28.83 1.67 43.73
N LYS A 582 29.26 0.43 43.97
CA LYS A 582 29.88 0.04 45.23
C LYS A 582 31.37 0.31 45.18
N LEU A 583 31.88 1.14 46.07
CA LEU A 583 33.31 1.47 46.21
C LEU A 583 33.99 0.65 47.32
N GLY A 584 33.23 -0.07 48.13
CA GLY A 584 33.74 -0.90 49.21
C GLY A 584 34.21 -0.08 50.41
N LYS A 585 35.21 -0.60 51.13
CA LYS A 585 35.83 0.10 52.25
C LYS A 585 36.94 1.00 51.74
N HIS A 586 37.24 2.05 52.48
CA HIS A 586 38.33 2.96 52.14
C HIS A 586 39.31 3.11 53.30
N MET A 587 40.55 3.43 52.97
CA MET A 587 41.61 3.72 53.91
C MET A 587 42.39 4.91 53.37
N ILE A 588 42.70 5.85 54.26
CA ILE A 588 43.53 6.99 53.92
C ILE A 588 44.96 6.62 54.26
N LYS A 589 45.87 6.80 53.30
CA LYS A 589 47.31 6.59 53.51
C LYS A 589 48.08 7.81 53.04
N CYS A 590 48.95 8.31 53.90
CA CYS A 590 49.87 9.39 53.59
C CYS A 590 51.14 9.25 54.43
N ASN A 591 52.31 9.20 53.79
CA ASN A 591 53.58 8.97 54.48
C ASN A 591 54.21 10.26 55.04
N ASP A 592 53.69 11.42 54.63
CA ASP A 592 54.21 12.75 54.95
C ASP A 592 53.06 13.73 55.28
N ALA A 593 52.07 13.22 56.01
CA ALA A 593 50.91 14.02 56.40
C ALA A 593 51.30 15.06 57.46
N TYR A 594 50.74 16.25 57.35
CA TYR A 594 50.82 17.29 58.37
C TYR A 594 49.44 17.92 58.60
N VAL A 595 49.23 18.44 59.80
CA VAL A 595 48.00 19.15 60.16
C VAL A 595 48.12 20.62 59.73
N SER A 596 47.33 21.03 58.74
CA SER A 596 47.41 22.38 58.18
C SER A 596 46.83 23.47 59.08
N ASN A 597 45.98 23.10 60.05
CA ASN A 597 45.36 24.00 61.03
C ASN A 597 45.77 23.65 62.47
N TYR A 598 47.02 23.20 62.67
CA TYR A 598 47.51 22.66 63.94
C TYR A 598 47.32 23.65 65.11
N ASP A 599 47.66 24.92 64.93
CA ASP A 599 47.55 25.94 65.98
C ASP A 599 46.10 26.20 66.41
N ASP A 600 45.14 26.07 65.49
CA ASP A 600 43.71 26.24 65.82
C ASP A 600 43.18 25.04 66.60
N VAL A 601 43.63 23.83 66.25
CA VAL A 601 43.28 22.59 66.96
C VAL A 601 43.89 22.59 68.37
N LYS A 602 45.18 22.95 68.50
CA LYS A 602 45.89 22.97 69.78
C LYS A 602 45.32 23.97 70.78
N ASN A 603 44.78 25.09 70.29
CA ASN A 603 44.23 26.15 71.14
C ASN A 603 42.70 26.02 71.34
N ASP A 604 42.11 24.84 71.09
CA ASP A 604 40.66 24.57 71.18
C ASP A 604 39.79 25.59 70.40
N LYS A 605 40.30 26.13 69.29
CA LYS A 605 39.55 27.07 68.43
C LYS A 605 38.68 26.34 67.42
N THR A 606 38.94 25.05 67.19
CA THR A 606 38.16 24.22 66.27
C THR A 606 38.24 22.75 66.65
N ASP A 607 37.11 22.07 66.54
CA ASP A 607 37.00 20.62 66.74
C ASP A 607 37.31 19.84 65.44
N LYS A 608 37.77 20.52 64.38
CA LYS A 608 38.09 19.92 63.08
C LYS A 608 39.57 19.94 62.79
N ILE A 609 40.16 18.79 62.51
CA ILE A 609 41.56 18.63 62.13
C ILE A 609 41.66 18.45 60.61
N ILE A 610 42.52 19.20 59.93
CA ILE A 610 42.70 19.16 58.47
C ILE A 610 44.10 18.64 58.12
N PHE A 611 44.15 17.43 57.57
CA PHE A 611 45.38 16.80 57.08
C PHE A 611 45.67 17.16 55.62
N LYS A 612 46.93 17.48 55.33
CA LYS A 612 47.49 17.68 53.98
C LYS A 612 48.79 16.89 53.83
N SER A 613 49.23 16.67 52.59
CA SER A 613 50.53 16.03 52.29
C SER A 613 51.54 17.07 51.82
N LYS A 614 52.77 17.02 52.34
CA LYS A 614 53.86 17.92 51.90
C LYS A 614 54.27 17.66 50.44
N SER A 615 54.25 16.40 50.02
CA SER A 615 54.54 15.96 48.65
C SER A 615 53.31 15.93 47.74
N ASN A 616 52.14 16.41 48.23
CA ASN A 616 50.88 16.39 47.49
C ASN A 616 50.38 14.98 47.14
N LYS A 617 50.74 13.97 47.95
CA LYS A 617 50.41 12.54 47.79
C LYS A 617 49.43 12.04 48.85
N LEU A 618 48.42 12.83 49.17
CA LEU A 618 47.33 12.39 50.05
C LEU A 618 46.27 11.64 49.23
N HIS A 619 46.05 10.36 49.51
CA HIS A 619 45.15 9.50 48.73
C HIS A 619 44.17 8.75 49.62
N ILE A 620 42.95 8.60 49.12
CA ILE A 620 41.94 7.66 49.62
C ILE A 620 42.08 6.38 48.81
N GLU A 621 42.49 5.28 49.44
CA GLU A 621 42.62 3.96 48.83
C GLU A 621 41.35 3.14 49.07
N TYR A 622 40.78 2.55 48.03
CA TYR A 622 39.54 1.78 48.08
C TYR A 622 39.83 0.27 47.94
N CYS A 623 39.29 -0.52 48.87
CA CYS A 623 39.42 -1.96 48.93
C CYS A 623 38.07 -2.62 48.60
N PHE A 624 38.06 -3.44 47.54
CA PHE A 624 36.89 -4.20 47.09
C PHE A 624 36.75 -5.53 47.82
#